data_AF-A0A497NIC1-F1
#
_entry.id   AF-A0A497NIC1-F1
#
_cell.length_a   1.000
_cell.length_b   1.000
_cell.length_c   1.000
_cell.angle_alpha   90.00
_cell.angle_beta   90.00
_cell.angle_gamma   90.00
#
_symmetry.space_group_name_H-M   'P 1'
#
loop_
_entity.id
_entity.type
_entity.pdbx_description
1 polymer ?
#
loop_
_entity_poly.entity_id
_entity_poly.type
_entity_poly.pdbx_seq_one_letter_code
_entity_poly.pdbx_strand_id
1 'polypeptide(L)'
;MPEQFYLDCIGLLKGNTHKIRQRTKDLKSEGVKMVEKELLVRKMENGVVVDHIPPGKALSVLKILCPNPSSTVIVAQNIDSSTHGKKDLITIEGKYLTSKDVDYLSLVAPKATITLIENGKIKKEQTIHYPNTIETLFTCPNLSCVTNAEHEPKQTTFNVLNEADVKTLRLQCASCGTFLSSEKIENDLASTSVGRGLVSKEKIVKTFLNLLLAKNALKIAPTSTELFTLKSGRASPYFINVGSLTDGASLAEMKWLLASYIAFLLDEGELEDFDFIFGPAYKGITLAALACEGLNDLYGINKRYLYDRKEEKTYGDVSADRIIVGANHFKAGQKVLLIDDVATTGGTKVDALEKLKRLDSHIVVGLVLVVNRQEKMGDTEKVEQRSAVQFIQDEFNVKAFSILDAKTIYNSVKDDLPRDVGQYWIDYFTRYGSVNLR
;
A
#
# COMPACT_ATOMS: atom_id res chain seq x y z
N MET A 1 28.25 10.64 13.86
CA MET A 1 27.94 9.99 15.15
C MET A 1 26.56 9.31 15.11
N PRO A 2 26.38 8.16 14.44
CA PRO A 2 25.11 7.42 14.39
C PRO A 2 25.09 6.14 15.26
N GLU A 3 26.24 5.67 15.76
CA GLU A 3 26.34 4.46 16.59
C GLU A 3 25.82 4.66 18.01
N GLN A 4 25.88 5.89 18.55
CA GLN A 4 25.48 6.17 19.92
C GLN A 4 23.97 5.98 20.14
N PHE A 5 23.15 6.34 19.14
CA PHE A 5 21.69 6.19 19.22
C PHE A 5 21.25 4.72 19.17
N TYR A 6 21.96 3.89 18.40
CA TYR A 6 21.74 2.44 18.34
C TYR A 6 22.09 1.77 19.67
N LEU A 7 23.15 2.25 20.33
CA LEU A 7 23.53 1.83 21.67
C LEU A 7 22.55 2.32 22.75
N ASP A 8 21.90 3.48 22.57
CA ASP A 8 20.90 3.99 23.53
C ASP A 8 19.59 3.19 23.47
N CYS A 9 19.12 2.77 22.28
CA CYS A 9 18.01 1.82 22.14
C CYS A 9 18.31 0.46 22.81
N ILE A 10 19.59 0.04 22.82
CA ILE A 10 20.06 -1.18 23.50
C ILE A 10 20.25 -0.97 25.01
N GLY A 11 20.68 0.22 25.43
CA GLY A 11 20.94 0.60 26.81
C GLY A 11 19.67 0.76 27.65
N LEU A 12 18.56 1.14 27.02
CA LEU A 12 17.25 1.34 27.67
C LEU A 12 16.64 0.06 28.29
N LEU A 13 17.12 -1.13 27.93
CA LEU A 13 16.69 -2.41 28.52
C LEU A 13 17.59 -2.89 29.67
N LYS A 14 18.65 -2.14 30.02
CA LYS A 14 19.57 -2.44 31.12
C LYS A 14 19.33 -1.51 32.33
N GLY A 15 18.12 -1.53 32.88
CA GLY A 15 17.79 -0.82 34.13
C GLY A 15 18.14 -1.61 35.39
N ASN A 16 18.99 -1.03 36.25
CA ASN A 16 19.23 -1.35 37.67
C ASN A 16 20.03 -2.61 38.08
N THR A 17 21.34 -2.60 37.84
CA THR A 17 22.32 -3.38 38.62
C THR A 17 23.07 -2.52 39.63
N HIS A 18 22.41 -1.98 40.66
CA HIS A 18 23.14 -1.35 41.78
C HIS A 18 22.58 -1.57 43.19
N LYS A 19 21.65 -2.53 43.39
CA LYS A 19 21.22 -2.96 44.74
C LYS A 19 21.26 -4.46 45.03
N ILE A 20 21.82 -5.28 44.15
CA ILE A 20 22.02 -6.72 44.37
C ILE A 20 23.53 -7.03 44.31
N ARG A 21 24.32 -6.38 45.16
CA ARG A 21 25.77 -6.67 45.28
C ARG A 21 26.23 -7.05 46.69
N GLN A 22 25.30 -7.33 47.61
CA GLN A 22 25.63 -7.73 48.98
C GLN A 22 24.96 -9.02 49.47
N ARG A 23 24.37 -9.83 48.58
CA ARG A 23 23.74 -11.11 48.99
C ARG A 23 24.05 -12.33 48.11
N THR A 24 25.15 -12.26 47.34
CA THR A 24 25.66 -13.36 46.50
C THR A 24 27.11 -13.71 46.85
N LYS A 25 27.42 -13.78 48.16
CA LYS A 25 28.65 -14.42 48.65
C LYS A 25 28.46 -15.87 49.12
N ASP A 26 27.23 -16.37 49.25
CA ASP A 26 26.99 -17.68 49.89
C ASP A 26 26.35 -18.75 48.98
N LEU A 27 26.39 -18.60 47.66
CA LEU A 27 25.91 -19.63 46.73
C LEU A 27 26.95 -19.86 45.62
N LYS A 28 28.14 -20.31 46.03
CA LYS A 28 29.13 -20.96 45.17
C LYS A 28 29.14 -22.46 45.47
N SER A 29 28.13 -23.17 44.99
CA SER A 29 28.18 -24.61 44.76
C SER A 29 27.10 -24.95 43.75
N GLU A 30 27.47 -25.71 42.72
CA GLU A 30 26.64 -26.19 41.62
C GLU A 30 26.51 -25.25 40.39
N GLY A 31 27.53 -25.30 39.53
CA GLY A 31 27.36 -25.76 38.15
C GLY A 31 26.38 -25.04 37.20
N VAL A 32 26.16 -23.72 37.31
CA VAL A 32 25.42 -22.97 36.27
C VAL A 32 26.36 -22.01 35.53
N LYS A 33 26.70 -22.35 34.29
CA LYS A 33 27.30 -21.41 33.32
C LYS A 33 26.29 -20.28 33.09
N MET A 34 26.61 -19.09 33.56
CA MET A 34 25.91 -17.85 33.22
C MET A 34 26.13 -17.58 31.73
N VAL A 35 25.10 -17.81 30.90
CA VAL A 35 25.08 -17.34 29.52
C VAL A 35 24.78 -15.84 29.55
N GLU A 36 25.71 -15.02 29.07
CA GLU A 36 25.48 -13.61 28.83
C GLU A 36 24.32 -13.45 27.83
N LYS A 37 23.22 -12.83 28.26
CA LYS A 37 22.07 -12.51 27.39
C LYS A 37 22.43 -11.32 26.50
N GLU A 38 22.94 -11.59 25.31
CA GLU A 38 22.90 -10.64 24.18
C GLU A 38 21.48 -10.61 23.57
N LEU A 39 21.01 -9.43 23.17
CA LEU A 39 19.67 -9.20 22.63
C LEU A 39 19.49 -9.81 21.23
N LEU A 40 18.37 -10.51 21.03
CA LEU A 40 17.89 -11.09 19.76
C LEU A 40 17.24 -10.01 18.85
N VAL A 41 17.98 -8.97 18.44
CA VAL A 41 17.43 -7.98 17.49
C VAL A 41 18.38 -7.79 16.32
N ARG A 42 17.99 -8.29 15.14
CA ARG A 42 18.70 -8.03 13.87
C ARG A 42 18.61 -6.54 13.52
N LYS A 43 19.65 -6.04 12.84
CA LYS A 43 19.66 -4.68 12.30
C LYS A 43 18.62 -4.54 11.19
N MET A 44 17.73 -3.56 11.33
CA MET A 44 16.66 -3.28 10.37
C MET A 44 17.20 -2.44 9.20
N GLU A 45 16.98 -2.90 7.97
CA GLU A 45 17.34 -2.15 6.76
C GLU A 45 16.32 -1.06 6.44
N ASN A 46 15.02 -1.38 6.43
CA ASN A 46 13.95 -0.43 6.14
C ASN A 46 12.74 -0.69 7.04
N GLY A 47 12.16 0.36 7.63
CA GLY A 47 10.96 0.25 8.47
C GLY A 47 10.79 1.40 9.45
N VAL A 48 9.91 1.20 10.43
CA VAL A 48 9.55 2.23 11.42
C VAL A 48 9.75 1.70 12.83
N VAL A 49 10.28 2.57 13.69
CA VAL A 49 10.32 2.42 15.14
C VAL A 49 9.34 3.42 15.75
N VAL A 50 8.47 2.95 16.64
CA VAL A 50 7.61 3.79 17.47
C VAL A 50 8.05 3.59 18.93
N ASP A 51 8.69 4.60 19.49
CA ASP A 51 9.23 4.61 20.84
C ASP A 51 8.44 5.58 21.74
N HIS A 52 8.62 5.47 23.06
CA HIS A 52 7.91 6.27 24.07
C HIS A 52 6.38 6.08 24.03
N ILE A 53 5.93 4.89 23.62
CA ILE A 53 4.51 4.53 23.71
C ILE A 53 4.15 4.39 25.20
N PRO A 54 2.99 4.90 25.66
CA PRO A 54 2.54 4.70 27.03
C PRO A 54 2.50 3.20 27.41
N PRO A 55 2.87 2.84 28.66
CA PRO A 55 2.89 1.44 29.09
C PRO A 55 1.58 0.70 28.85
N GLY A 56 1.66 -0.49 28.27
CA GLY A 56 0.50 -1.34 27.97
C GLY A 56 -0.29 -0.93 26.73
N LYS A 57 0.11 0.12 25.99
CA LYS A 57 -0.57 0.57 24.77
C LYS A 57 0.04 0.02 23.47
N ALA A 58 1.12 -0.78 23.51
CA ALA A 58 1.72 -1.34 22.30
C ALA A 58 0.71 -2.09 21.43
N LEU A 59 -0.15 -2.93 22.03
CA LEU A 59 -1.14 -3.68 21.25
C LEU A 59 -2.17 -2.78 20.58
N SER A 60 -2.55 -1.67 21.21
CA SER A 60 -3.42 -0.66 20.61
C SER A 60 -2.72 0.03 19.43
N VAL A 61 -1.44 0.35 19.58
CA VAL A 61 -0.61 0.90 18.49
C VAL A 61 -0.50 -0.11 17.34
N LEU A 62 -0.28 -1.41 17.61
CA LEU A 62 -0.24 -2.43 16.55
C LEU A 62 -1.57 -2.60 15.83
N LYS A 63 -2.69 -2.49 16.53
CA LYS A 63 -4.02 -2.50 15.90
C LYS A 63 -4.20 -1.32 14.95
N ILE A 64 -3.76 -0.12 15.38
CA ILE A 64 -3.80 1.09 14.55
C ILE A 64 -2.88 0.95 13.34
N LEU A 65 -1.69 0.42 13.55
CA LEU A 65 -0.70 0.29 12.49
C LEU A 65 -0.95 -0.90 11.57
N CYS A 66 -1.76 -1.88 11.97
CA CYS A 66 -2.11 -3.07 11.20
C CYS A 66 -0.95 -3.59 10.30
N PRO A 67 0.20 -4.01 10.86
CA PRO A 67 1.33 -4.46 10.06
C PRO A 67 0.95 -5.70 9.24
N ASN A 68 1.55 -5.85 8.05
CA ASN A 68 1.32 -7.04 7.22
C ASN A 68 1.71 -8.31 8.02
N PRO A 69 0.91 -9.40 7.99
CA PRO A 69 1.24 -10.64 8.72
C PRO A 69 2.61 -11.25 8.39
N SER A 70 3.16 -10.94 7.21
CA SER A 70 4.50 -11.36 6.77
C SER A 70 5.64 -10.41 7.20
N SER A 71 5.33 -9.26 7.80
CA SER A 71 6.34 -8.34 8.33
C SER A 71 6.94 -8.88 9.63
N THR A 72 8.26 -8.72 9.79
CA THR A 72 8.88 -8.82 11.10
C THR A 72 8.41 -7.65 11.96
N VAL A 73 7.86 -7.97 13.13
CA VAL A 73 7.40 -7.00 14.13
C VAL A 73 8.01 -7.37 15.47
N ILE A 74 8.64 -6.40 16.14
CA ILE A 74 9.13 -6.56 17.51
C ILE A 74 8.29 -5.67 18.42
N VAL A 75 7.85 -6.26 19.52
CA VAL A 75 7.03 -5.59 20.53
C VAL A 75 7.71 -5.75 21.87
N ALA A 76 8.01 -4.62 22.51
CA ALA A 76 8.55 -4.59 23.86
C ALA A 76 7.58 -3.79 24.73
N GLN A 77 7.02 -4.41 25.77
CA GLN A 77 6.06 -3.76 26.65
C GLN A 77 6.61 -3.58 28.06
N ASN A 78 6.22 -2.48 28.70
CA ASN A 78 6.54 -2.16 30.09
C ASN A 78 8.04 -2.20 30.40
N ILE A 79 8.84 -1.80 29.40
CA ILE A 79 10.29 -1.67 29.51
C ILE A 79 10.66 -0.40 30.25
N ASP A 80 11.84 -0.38 30.86
CA ASP A 80 12.31 0.80 31.57
C ASP A 80 12.54 1.96 30.60
N SER A 81 12.13 3.16 31.00
CA SER A 81 12.34 4.39 30.26
C SER A 81 13.20 5.33 31.10
N SER A 82 14.31 5.82 30.52
CA SER A 82 15.18 6.80 31.18
C SER A 82 14.47 8.12 31.50
N THR A 83 13.38 8.43 30.80
CA THR A 83 12.65 9.70 30.88
C THR A 83 11.23 9.58 31.43
N HIS A 84 10.58 8.42 31.28
CA HIS A 84 9.14 8.25 31.58
C HIS A 84 8.85 7.10 32.57
N GLY A 85 9.87 6.55 33.23
CA GLY A 85 9.75 5.41 34.15
C GLY A 85 9.52 4.10 33.42
N LYS A 86 8.36 3.93 32.79
CA LYS A 86 8.02 2.77 31.96
C LYS A 86 7.56 3.22 30.57
N LYS A 87 7.82 2.40 29.54
CA LYS A 87 7.31 2.62 28.18
C LYS A 87 7.08 1.30 27.44
N ASP A 88 6.37 1.41 26.34
CA ASP A 88 6.27 0.40 25.30
C ASP A 88 7.07 0.86 24.06
N LEU A 89 7.51 -0.10 23.23
CA LEU A 89 8.24 0.14 21.97
C LEU A 89 7.81 -0.88 20.91
N ILE A 90 7.68 -0.41 19.68
CA ILE A 90 7.36 -1.25 18.52
C ILE A 90 8.36 -0.99 17.40
N THR A 91 8.80 -2.04 16.73
CA THR A 91 9.50 -1.94 15.44
C THR A 91 8.79 -2.78 14.39
N ILE A 92 8.67 -2.24 13.17
CA ILE A 92 8.00 -2.90 12.04
C ILE A 92 8.86 -2.79 10.79
N GLU A 93 9.24 -3.94 10.21
CA GLU A 93 10.00 -3.97 8.95
C GLU A 93 9.13 -3.70 7.72
N GLY A 94 9.66 -2.88 6.81
CA GLY A 94 9.11 -2.61 5.48
C GLY A 94 7.77 -1.87 5.49
N LYS A 95 7.51 -1.05 6.51
CA LYS A 95 6.32 -0.20 6.64
C LYS A 95 6.71 1.27 6.79
N TYR A 96 5.91 2.15 6.21
CA TYR A 96 5.96 3.60 6.36
C TYR A 96 4.63 4.09 6.96
N LEU A 97 4.65 5.20 7.69
CA LEU A 97 3.45 5.77 8.31
C LEU A 97 2.96 6.96 7.48
N THR A 98 1.67 6.95 7.12
CA THR A 98 0.95 8.09 6.56
C THR A 98 0.71 9.15 7.62
N SER A 99 0.37 10.38 7.20
CA SER A 99 -0.13 11.41 8.13
C SER A 99 -1.37 10.93 8.90
N LYS A 100 -2.27 10.17 8.25
CA LYS A 100 -3.44 9.58 8.92
C LYS A 100 -3.01 8.62 10.03
N ASP A 101 -2.05 7.74 9.79
CA ASP A 101 -1.54 6.82 10.82
C ASP A 101 -1.00 7.60 12.02
N VAL A 102 -0.25 8.69 11.77
CA VAL A 102 0.28 9.57 12.82
C VAL A 102 -0.86 10.23 13.62
N ASP A 103 -1.90 10.71 12.94
CA ASP A 103 -3.08 11.29 13.59
C ASP A 103 -3.79 10.27 14.49
N TYR A 104 -3.99 9.03 14.02
CA TYR A 104 -4.59 7.97 14.84
C TYR A 104 -3.69 7.56 16.00
N LEU A 105 -2.38 7.48 15.79
CA LEU A 105 -1.42 7.22 16.85
C LEU A 105 -1.49 8.31 17.93
N SER A 106 -1.76 9.56 17.57
CA SER A 106 -1.90 10.66 18.55
C SER A 106 -3.00 10.39 19.58
N LEU A 107 -4.06 9.65 19.19
CA LEU A 107 -5.17 9.31 20.08
C LEU A 107 -4.78 8.31 21.19
N VAL A 108 -3.70 7.54 20.99
CA VAL A 108 -3.29 6.44 21.90
C VAL A 108 -1.93 6.66 22.53
N ALA A 109 -1.00 7.23 21.77
CA ALA A 109 0.39 7.44 22.14
C ALA A 109 0.83 8.87 21.80
N PRO A 110 0.15 9.91 22.36
CA PRO A 110 0.61 11.28 22.21
C PRO A 110 2.01 11.39 22.82
N LYS A 111 2.91 12.14 22.16
CA LYS A 111 4.32 12.28 22.55
C LYS A 111 5.20 11.06 22.27
N ALA A 112 4.68 9.97 21.72
CA ALA A 112 5.53 8.91 21.19
C ALA A 112 6.39 9.44 20.03
N THR A 113 7.58 8.89 19.88
CA THR A 113 8.51 9.25 18.80
C THR A 113 8.44 8.22 17.70
N ILE A 114 8.26 8.67 16.46
CA ILE A 114 8.33 7.87 15.25
C ILE A 114 9.69 8.11 14.61
N THR A 115 10.46 7.05 14.44
CA THR A 115 11.75 7.07 13.73
C THR A 115 11.64 6.19 12.49
N LEU A 116 11.85 6.80 11.32
CA LEU A 116 11.87 6.13 10.02
C LEU A 116 13.30 5.70 9.68
N ILE A 117 13.48 4.41 9.40
CA ILE A 117 14.75 3.81 9.02
C ILE A 117 14.69 3.47 7.52
N GLU A 118 15.71 3.92 6.77
CA GLU A 118 15.89 3.59 5.36
C GLU A 118 17.38 3.29 5.09
N ASN A 119 17.67 2.19 4.40
CA ASN A 119 19.03 1.69 4.12
C ASN A 119 19.92 1.62 5.38
N GLY A 120 19.33 1.14 6.49
CA GLY A 120 19.98 0.97 7.79
C GLY A 120 20.33 2.27 8.51
N LYS A 121 19.79 3.42 8.07
CA LYS A 121 20.02 4.75 8.65
C LYS A 121 18.71 5.45 9.00
N ILE A 122 18.77 6.35 9.99
CA ILE A 122 17.64 7.20 10.34
C ILE A 122 17.44 8.24 9.22
N LYS A 123 16.26 8.19 8.59
CA LYS A 123 15.86 9.17 7.56
C LYS A 123 15.09 10.34 8.15
N LYS A 124 14.15 10.04 9.07
CA LYS A 124 13.27 11.03 9.69
C LYS A 124 12.95 10.62 11.11
N GLU A 125 12.88 11.59 12.00
CA GLU A 125 12.38 11.43 13.36
C GLU A 125 11.35 12.51 13.64
N GLN A 126 10.23 12.14 14.25
CA GLN A 126 9.18 13.09 14.62
C GLN A 126 8.47 12.64 15.91
N THR A 127 8.12 13.60 16.76
CA THR A 127 7.26 13.37 17.91
C THR A 127 5.80 13.53 17.51
N ILE A 128 4.95 12.65 18.00
CA ILE A 128 3.50 12.69 17.73
C ILE A 128 2.85 13.78 18.57
N HIS A 129 2.08 14.62 17.90
CA HIS A 129 1.24 15.66 18.51
C HIS A 129 -0.21 15.45 18.10
N TYR A 130 -1.14 15.99 18.90
CA TYR A 130 -2.54 16.02 18.54
C TYR A 130 -2.76 16.97 17.35
N PRO A 131 -3.53 16.57 16.33
CA PRO A 131 -3.99 17.50 15.32
C PRO A 131 -5.19 18.31 15.85
N ASN A 132 -5.48 19.48 15.28
CA ASN A 132 -6.68 20.26 15.63
C ASN A 132 -7.98 19.48 15.32
N THR A 133 -7.93 18.69 14.25
CA THR A 133 -9.06 17.89 13.76
C THR A 133 -8.55 16.54 13.27
N ILE A 134 -9.36 15.51 13.44
CA ILE A 134 -9.06 14.17 12.96
C ILE A 134 -10.23 13.61 12.15
N GLU A 135 -9.94 13.07 10.98
CA GLU A 135 -10.89 12.31 10.17
C GLU A 135 -10.86 10.84 10.57
N THR A 136 -12.00 10.30 11.00
CA THR A 136 -12.06 8.97 11.60
C THR A 136 -12.74 7.94 10.70
N LEU A 137 -12.34 6.68 10.85
CA LEU A 137 -12.99 5.51 10.25
C LEU A 137 -14.19 5.03 11.07
N PHE A 138 -14.25 5.38 12.35
CA PHE A 138 -15.42 5.16 13.20
C PHE A 138 -16.43 6.31 13.06
N THR A 139 -17.70 6.00 13.30
CA THR A 139 -18.85 6.89 13.07
C THR A 139 -19.17 7.75 14.28
N CYS A 140 -20.00 8.79 14.07
CA CYS A 140 -20.52 9.58 15.17
C CYS A 140 -21.46 8.72 16.04
N PRO A 141 -21.38 8.74 17.38
CA PRO A 141 -22.33 8.00 18.23
C PRO A 141 -23.75 8.58 18.18
N ASN A 142 -23.91 9.81 17.68
CA ASN A 142 -25.24 10.37 17.42
C ASN A 142 -25.83 9.75 16.16
N LEU A 143 -26.77 8.82 16.32
CA LEU A 143 -27.44 8.11 15.23
C LEU A 143 -28.12 9.02 14.20
N SER A 144 -28.49 10.24 14.60
CA SER A 144 -29.10 11.25 13.71
C SER A 144 -28.08 12.17 13.04
N CYS A 145 -26.77 11.94 13.25
CA CYS A 145 -25.73 12.73 12.60
C CYS A 145 -25.77 12.52 11.09
N VAL A 146 -25.63 13.62 10.33
CA VAL A 146 -25.59 13.59 8.86
C VAL A 146 -24.45 12.71 8.31
N THR A 147 -23.37 12.52 9.08
CA THR A 147 -22.25 11.65 8.70
C THR A 147 -22.60 10.16 8.80
N ASN A 148 -23.70 9.81 9.47
CA ASN A 148 -24.19 8.44 9.60
C ASN A 148 -25.30 8.11 8.59
N ALA A 149 -25.55 8.99 7.61
CA ALA A 149 -26.60 8.79 6.62
C ALA A 149 -26.41 7.48 5.84
N GLU A 150 -27.50 6.75 5.63
CA GLU A 150 -27.51 5.44 4.97
C GLU A 150 -27.09 5.50 3.48
N HIS A 151 -27.20 6.69 2.86
CA HIS A 151 -26.85 6.93 1.47
C HIS A 151 -25.83 8.07 1.39
N GLU A 152 -24.61 7.75 0.92
CA GLU A 152 -23.45 8.66 0.84
C GLU A 152 -23.00 9.25 2.19
N PRO A 153 -22.67 8.41 3.20
CA PRO A 153 -22.14 8.90 4.46
C PRO A 153 -20.85 9.68 4.21
N LYS A 154 -20.82 10.93 4.67
CA LYS A 154 -19.59 11.72 4.70
C LYS A 154 -18.66 11.13 5.76
N GLN A 155 -17.36 11.15 5.48
CA GLN A 155 -16.35 10.80 6.48
C GLN A 155 -16.54 11.68 7.72
N THR A 156 -16.53 11.08 8.91
CA THR A 156 -16.77 11.82 10.15
C THR A 156 -15.48 12.52 10.56
N THR A 157 -15.55 13.83 10.73
CA THR A 157 -14.44 14.64 11.26
C THR A 157 -14.75 15.03 12.70
N PHE A 158 -13.73 14.96 13.56
CA PHE A 158 -13.80 15.37 14.96
C PHE A 158 -12.78 16.46 15.26
N ASN A 159 -13.20 17.49 15.98
CA ASN A 159 -12.30 18.43 16.63
C ASN A 159 -11.66 17.74 17.84
N VAL A 160 -10.35 17.90 18.00
CA VAL A 160 -9.62 17.35 19.14
C VAL A 160 -9.59 18.37 20.28
N LEU A 161 -9.98 17.94 21.47
CA LEU A 161 -10.08 18.80 22.66
C LEU A 161 -9.38 18.14 23.86
N ASN A 162 -8.90 18.97 24.79
CA ASN A 162 -8.27 18.56 26.06
C ASN A 162 -7.01 17.67 25.88
N GLU A 163 -6.08 18.16 25.06
CA GLU A 163 -4.87 17.51 24.53
C GLU A 163 -3.72 17.24 25.54
N ALA A 164 -3.91 17.44 26.84
CA ALA A 164 -2.81 17.30 27.80
C ALA A 164 -2.35 15.84 28.00
N ASP A 165 -3.31 14.90 27.98
CA ASP A 165 -3.14 13.46 28.20
C ASP A 165 -4.27 12.69 27.47
N VAL A 166 -3.99 11.45 27.04
CA VAL A 166 -4.98 10.49 26.51
C VAL A 166 -6.20 10.36 27.42
N LYS A 167 -5.99 10.39 28.74
CA LYS A 167 -7.11 10.26 29.70
C LYS A 167 -8.10 11.42 29.63
N THR A 168 -7.62 12.63 29.34
CA THR A 168 -8.45 13.84 29.28
C THR A 168 -8.96 14.13 27.88
N LEU A 169 -8.44 13.45 26.86
CA LEU A 169 -8.80 13.57 25.46
C LEU A 169 -10.32 13.49 25.24
N ARG A 170 -10.85 14.45 24.49
CA ARG A 170 -12.23 14.45 24.02
C ARG A 170 -12.24 14.75 22.53
N LEU A 171 -13.08 14.03 21.79
CA LEU A 171 -13.35 14.34 20.39
C LEU A 171 -14.75 14.96 20.29
N GLN A 172 -14.90 16.05 19.54
CA GLN A 172 -16.19 16.68 19.29
C GLN A 172 -16.52 16.59 17.79
N CYS A 173 -17.66 15.97 17.44
CA CYS A 173 -18.06 15.83 16.04
C CYS A 173 -18.22 17.20 15.38
N ALA A 174 -17.51 17.43 14.29
CA ALA A 174 -17.57 18.70 13.57
C ALA A 174 -18.95 18.97 12.92
N SER A 175 -19.75 17.92 12.71
CA SER A 175 -21.07 18.04 12.07
C SER A 175 -22.22 18.29 13.04
N CYS A 176 -22.27 17.59 14.18
CA CYS A 176 -23.40 17.69 15.13
C CYS A 176 -23.01 18.11 16.55
N GLY A 177 -21.71 18.30 16.82
CA GLY A 177 -21.21 18.73 18.13
C GLY A 177 -21.19 17.65 19.21
N THR A 178 -21.59 16.41 18.91
CA THR A 178 -21.56 15.30 19.88
C THR A 178 -20.14 14.97 20.32
N PHE A 179 -19.95 14.73 21.62
CA PHE A 179 -18.66 14.41 22.22
C PHE A 179 -18.43 12.91 22.37
N LEU A 180 -17.19 12.48 22.18
CA LEU A 180 -16.69 11.15 22.54
C LEU A 180 -15.68 11.29 23.69
N SER A 181 -15.81 10.42 24.69
CA SER A 181 -14.84 10.25 25.77
C SER A 181 -13.64 9.43 25.32
N SER A 182 -12.53 9.55 26.03
CA SER A 182 -11.33 8.72 25.86
C SER A 182 -11.64 7.22 25.84
N GLU A 183 -12.51 6.74 26.73
CA GLU A 183 -12.95 5.32 26.75
C GLU A 183 -13.67 4.91 25.46
N LYS A 184 -14.57 5.76 24.96
CA LYS A 184 -15.30 5.48 23.72
C LYS A 184 -14.36 5.48 22.52
N ILE A 185 -13.42 6.43 22.48
CA ILE A 185 -12.37 6.51 21.46
C ILE A 185 -11.53 5.23 21.46
N GLU A 186 -11.07 4.77 22.62
CA GLU A 186 -10.30 3.53 22.72
C GLU A 186 -11.07 2.30 22.25
N ASN A 187 -12.35 2.18 22.61
CA ASN A 187 -13.21 1.09 22.15
C ASN A 187 -13.47 1.12 20.64
N ASP A 188 -13.66 2.30 20.08
CA ASP A 188 -13.88 2.47 18.64
C ASP A 188 -12.58 2.19 17.87
N LEU A 189 -11.43 2.63 18.36
CA LEU A 189 -10.12 2.25 17.81
C LEU A 189 -9.82 0.75 17.94
N ALA A 190 -10.32 0.10 19.00
CA ALA A 190 -10.12 -1.33 19.20
C ALA A 190 -11.00 -2.21 18.28
N SER A 191 -12.12 -1.67 17.81
CA SER A 191 -13.07 -2.32 16.91
C SER A 191 -12.92 -1.91 15.45
N THR A 192 -12.23 -0.80 15.18
CA THR A 192 -11.91 -0.30 13.85
C THR A 192 -10.51 -0.75 13.45
N SER A 193 -10.39 -1.57 12.41
CA SER A 193 -9.10 -1.85 11.76
C SER A 193 -8.64 -0.59 11.03
N VAL A 194 -7.96 0.31 11.75
CA VAL A 194 -7.36 1.50 11.16
C VAL A 194 -6.23 1.10 10.21
N GLY A 195 -6.24 1.72 9.03
CA GLY A 195 -5.11 1.96 8.13
C GLY A 195 -3.99 0.93 8.14
N ARG A 196 -3.90 0.09 7.10
CA ARG A 196 -2.61 -0.51 6.74
C ARG A 196 -1.71 0.61 6.22
N GLY A 197 -1.08 1.38 7.11
CA GLY A 197 -0.10 2.41 6.74
C GLY A 197 0.85 2.01 5.62
N LEU A 198 1.31 3.00 4.85
CA LEU A 198 1.94 2.84 3.54
C LEU A 198 3.03 1.78 3.48
N VAL A 199 3.11 1.15 2.33
CA VAL A 199 4.02 0.04 2.06
C VAL A 199 5.04 0.51 1.03
N SER A 200 6.30 0.15 1.21
CA SER A 200 7.37 0.52 0.27
C SER A 200 7.08 -0.02 -1.13
N LYS A 201 7.47 0.72 -2.16
CA LYS A 201 7.35 0.30 -3.56
C LYS A 201 8.06 -1.03 -3.80
N GLU A 202 9.24 -1.23 -3.22
CA GLU A 202 10.02 -2.47 -3.32
C GLU A 202 9.25 -3.67 -2.77
N LYS A 203 8.55 -3.48 -1.64
CA LYS A 203 7.75 -4.56 -1.04
C LYS A 203 6.52 -4.88 -1.88
N ILE A 204 5.84 -3.87 -2.41
CA ILE A 204 4.71 -4.07 -3.34
C ILE A 204 5.17 -4.88 -4.56
N VAL A 205 6.25 -4.43 -5.21
CA VAL A 205 6.86 -5.10 -6.37
C VAL A 205 7.24 -6.55 -6.06
N LYS A 206 7.94 -6.77 -4.95
CA LYS A 206 8.41 -8.11 -4.54
C LYS A 206 7.24 -9.05 -4.23
N THR A 207 6.23 -8.58 -3.49
CA THR A 207 5.03 -9.38 -3.21
C THR A 207 4.32 -9.75 -4.50
N PHE A 208 4.18 -8.81 -5.44
CA PHE A 208 3.49 -9.11 -6.69
C PHE A 208 4.26 -10.10 -7.56
N LEU A 209 5.59 -9.94 -7.68
CA LEU A 209 6.43 -10.88 -8.42
C LEU A 209 6.32 -12.31 -7.83
N ASN A 210 6.37 -12.43 -6.52
CA ASN A 210 6.23 -13.72 -5.82
C ASN A 210 4.86 -14.35 -6.07
N LEU A 211 3.77 -13.56 -6.03
CA LEU A 211 2.42 -14.03 -6.36
C LEU A 211 2.37 -14.58 -7.78
N LEU A 212 2.93 -13.84 -8.75
CA LEU A 212 2.93 -14.26 -10.15
C LEU A 212 3.69 -15.57 -10.35
N LEU A 213 4.85 -15.74 -9.72
CA LEU A 213 5.64 -16.97 -9.80
C LEU A 213 4.92 -18.14 -9.11
N ALA A 214 4.45 -17.95 -7.88
CA ALA A 214 3.79 -18.98 -7.08
C ALA A 214 2.51 -19.51 -7.75
N LYS A 215 1.78 -18.64 -8.46
CA LYS A 215 0.54 -18.99 -9.16
C LYS A 215 0.75 -19.37 -10.62
N ASN A 216 2.00 -19.52 -11.08
CA ASN A 216 2.34 -19.77 -12.48
C ASN A 216 1.72 -18.75 -13.46
N ALA A 217 1.44 -17.54 -12.97
CA ALA A 217 0.93 -16.42 -13.75
C ALA A 217 2.08 -15.69 -14.48
N LEU A 218 3.31 -15.75 -13.94
CA LEU A 218 4.55 -15.48 -14.67
C LEU A 218 5.25 -16.82 -14.95
N LYS A 219 5.54 -17.08 -16.22
CA LYS A 219 6.29 -18.24 -16.69
C LYS A 219 7.52 -17.79 -17.44
N ILE A 220 8.61 -18.51 -17.26
CA ILE A 220 9.90 -18.29 -17.91
C ILE A 220 10.20 -19.50 -18.77
N ALA A 221 10.74 -19.27 -19.97
CA ALA A 221 11.08 -20.34 -20.90
C ALA A 221 12.20 -21.19 -20.31
N PRO A 222 12.11 -22.53 -20.37
CA PRO A 222 13.14 -23.41 -19.84
C PRO A 222 14.43 -23.36 -20.67
N THR A 223 14.31 -23.11 -21.97
CA THR A 223 15.43 -23.01 -22.93
C THR A 223 15.14 -21.94 -23.98
N SER A 224 16.18 -21.46 -24.65
CA SER A 224 16.06 -20.52 -25.78
C SER A 224 15.36 -21.10 -27.03
N THR A 225 15.11 -22.41 -27.06
CA THR A 225 14.37 -23.10 -28.13
C THR A 225 12.91 -23.39 -27.78
N GLU A 226 12.53 -23.29 -26.50
CA GLU A 226 11.17 -23.56 -26.00
C GLU A 226 10.49 -22.28 -25.53
N LEU A 227 10.30 -21.34 -26.47
CA LEU A 227 9.77 -20.01 -26.21
C LEU A 227 8.23 -19.96 -26.26
N PHE A 228 7.64 -18.96 -25.59
CA PHE A 228 6.20 -18.73 -25.65
C PHE A 228 5.80 -17.95 -26.90
N THR A 229 4.72 -18.35 -27.56
CA THR A 229 4.17 -17.55 -28.68
C THR A 229 3.13 -16.57 -28.17
N LEU A 230 3.36 -15.28 -28.42
CA LEU A 230 2.45 -14.21 -28.02
C LEU A 230 1.34 -13.99 -29.06
N LYS A 231 0.30 -13.24 -28.69
CA LYS A 231 -0.76 -12.84 -29.64
C LYS A 231 -0.22 -12.08 -30.87
N SER A 232 0.92 -11.41 -30.73
CA SER A 232 1.63 -10.72 -31.81
C SER A 232 2.47 -11.66 -32.70
N GLY A 233 2.44 -12.97 -32.45
CA GLY A 233 3.30 -13.96 -33.13
C GLY A 233 4.74 -14.02 -32.62
N ARG A 234 5.15 -13.08 -31.76
CA ARG A 234 6.52 -13.01 -31.23
C ARG A 234 6.83 -14.22 -30.32
N ALA A 235 8.03 -14.78 -30.50
CA ALA A 235 8.61 -15.79 -29.61
C ALA A 235 9.24 -15.10 -28.40
N SER A 236 8.65 -15.30 -27.23
CA SER A 236 8.97 -14.60 -25.99
C SER A 236 9.64 -15.52 -24.96
N PRO A 237 10.70 -15.07 -24.26
CA PRO A 237 11.35 -15.84 -23.21
C PRO A 237 10.55 -15.90 -21.91
N TYR A 238 9.45 -15.14 -21.82
CA TYR A 238 8.57 -15.11 -20.68
C TYR A 238 7.12 -14.92 -21.11
N PHE A 239 6.20 -15.35 -20.27
CA PHE A 239 4.77 -15.19 -20.49
C PHE A 239 4.08 -14.78 -19.19
N ILE A 240 3.22 -13.77 -19.29
CA ILE A 240 2.47 -13.25 -18.16
C ILE A 240 0.97 -13.35 -18.45
N ASN A 241 0.24 -13.99 -17.54
CA ASN A 241 -1.21 -14.07 -17.58
C ASN A 241 -1.79 -13.76 -16.20
N VAL A 242 -1.97 -12.47 -15.90
CA VAL A 242 -2.66 -12.01 -14.67
C VAL A 242 -4.08 -12.59 -14.57
N GLY A 243 -4.70 -12.92 -15.71
CA GLY A 243 -6.03 -13.53 -15.75
C GLY A 243 -6.11 -14.94 -15.15
N SER A 244 -4.98 -15.60 -14.83
CA SER A 244 -4.99 -16.89 -14.12
C SER A 244 -5.11 -16.74 -12.60
N LEU A 245 -5.06 -15.52 -12.06
CA LEU A 245 -5.22 -15.23 -10.63
C LEU A 245 -6.70 -15.28 -10.23
N THR A 246 -7.32 -16.45 -10.29
CA THR A 246 -8.78 -16.61 -10.17
C THR A 246 -9.24 -17.07 -8.79
N ASP A 247 -8.34 -17.44 -7.89
CA ASP A 247 -8.68 -17.88 -6.53
C ASP A 247 -8.76 -16.71 -5.54
N GLY A 248 -9.54 -16.88 -4.47
CA GLY A 248 -9.78 -15.83 -3.47
C GLY A 248 -8.52 -15.30 -2.77
N ALA A 249 -7.51 -16.15 -2.55
CA ALA A 249 -6.25 -15.70 -1.97
C ALA A 249 -5.50 -14.78 -2.93
N SER A 250 -5.44 -15.14 -4.23
CA SER A 250 -4.86 -14.28 -5.26
C SER A 250 -5.62 -12.95 -5.39
N LEU A 251 -6.96 -12.96 -5.32
CA LEU A 251 -7.76 -11.72 -5.37
C LEU A 251 -7.53 -10.83 -4.13
N ALA A 252 -7.38 -11.41 -2.94
CA ALA A 252 -7.06 -10.67 -1.73
C ALA A 252 -5.68 -10.00 -1.80
N GLU A 253 -4.68 -10.69 -2.37
CA GLU A 253 -3.37 -10.11 -2.63
C GLU A 253 -3.43 -9.02 -3.71
N MET A 254 -4.17 -9.23 -4.80
CA MET A 254 -4.36 -8.23 -5.85
C MET A 254 -5.03 -6.95 -5.34
N LYS A 255 -6.07 -7.09 -4.49
CA LYS A 255 -6.69 -5.98 -3.75
C LYS A 255 -5.63 -5.20 -2.96
N TRP A 256 -4.82 -5.90 -2.16
CA TRP A 256 -3.78 -5.27 -1.35
C TRP A 256 -2.75 -4.56 -2.22
N LEU A 257 -2.29 -5.18 -3.31
CA LEU A 257 -1.30 -4.62 -4.23
C LEU A 257 -1.80 -3.35 -4.92
N LEU A 258 -2.99 -3.40 -5.50
CA LEU A 258 -3.59 -2.26 -6.21
C LEU A 258 -3.80 -1.08 -5.27
N ALA A 259 -4.43 -1.31 -4.11
CA ALA A 259 -4.68 -0.27 -3.13
C ALA A 259 -3.37 0.32 -2.57
N SER A 260 -2.39 -0.53 -2.23
CA SER A 260 -1.10 -0.07 -1.69
C SER A 260 -0.32 0.76 -2.71
N TYR A 261 -0.32 0.35 -3.98
CA TYR A 261 0.38 1.06 -5.03
C TYR A 261 -0.26 2.42 -5.34
N ILE A 262 -1.59 2.48 -5.42
CA ILE A 262 -2.31 3.73 -5.65
C ILE A 262 -2.12 4.68 -4.46
N ALA A 263 -2.25 4.18 -3.23
CA ALA A 263 -2.01 4.99 -2.03
C ALA A 263 -0.57 5.52 -1.99
N PHE A 264 0.42 4.71 -2.36
CA PHE A 264 1.82 5.14 -2.49
C PHE A 264 1.98 6.26 -3.52
N LEU A 265 1.37 6.14 -4.70
CA LEU A 265 1.46 7.19 -5.72
C LEU A 265 0.78 8.50 -5.31
N LEU A 266 -0.33 8.43 -4.58
CA LEU A 266 -1.01 9.60 -4.02
C LEU A 266 -0.14 10.31 -2.97
N ASP A 267 0.50 9.55 -2.07
CA ASP A 267 1.35 10.09 -1.00
C ASP A 267 2.63 10.76 -1.53
N GLU A 268 3.27 10.15 -2.53
CA GLU A 268 4.45 10.72 -3.20
C GLU A 268 4.10 11.93 -4.10
N GLY A 269 2.81 12.27 -4.23
CA GLY A 269 2.34 13.32 -5.14
C GLY A 269 2.56 12.99 -6.62
N GLU A 270 2.85 11.74 -6.94
CA GLU A 270 3.05 11.27 -8.30
C GLU A 270 1.74 11.15 -9.08
N LEU A 271 0.65 10.84 -8.37
CA LEU A 271 -0.71 10.73 -8.87
C LEU A 271 -1.59 11.79 -8.17
N GLU A 272 -2.35 12.53 -8.96
CA GLU A 272 -3.33 13.49 -8.44
C GLU A 272 -4.54 12.76 -7.82
N ASP A 273 -5.13 13.33 -6.76
CA ASP A 273 -6.35 12.76 -6.16
C ASP A 273 -7.51 12.72 -7.17
N PHE A 274 -8.37 11.72 -7.04
CA PHE A 274 -9.41 11.37 -8.01
C PHE A 274 -10.72 10.94 -7.35
N ASP A 275 -11.82 10.86 -8.11
CA ASP A 275 -13.15 10.50 -7.59
C ASP A 275 -13.54 9.06 -7.94
N PHE A 276 -13.22 8.65 -9.18
CA PHE A 276 -13.62 7.37 -9.75
C PHE A 276 -12.43 6.56 -10.25
N ILE A 277 -12.55 5.24 -10.17
CA ILE A 277 -11.66 4.28 -10.79
C ILE A 277 -12.38 3.64 -11.97
N PHE A 278 -11.89 3.83 -13.19
CA PHE A 278 -12.48 3.20 -14.36
C PHE A 278 -11.67 1.97 -14.79
N GLY A 279 -12.37 0.84 -14.91
CA GLY A 279 -11.82 -0.45 -15.34
C GLY A 279 -12.45 -0.92 -16.65
N PRO A 280 -11.71 -0.96 -17.77
CA PRO A 280 -12.22 -1.44 -19.05
C PRO A 280 -12.72 -2.90 -18.99
N ALA A 281 -13.85 -3.18 -19.63
CA ALA A 281 -14.39 -4.53 -19.68
C ALA A 281 -13.53 -5.51 -20.51
N TYR A 282 -13.34 -6.75 -20.06
CA TYR A 282 -13.91 -7.37 -18.86
C TYR A 282 -12.98 -7.37 -17.65
N LYS A 283 -11.67 -7.56 -17.88
CA LYS A 283 -10.70 -7.78 -16.81
C LYS A 283 -10.52 -6.56 -15.91
N GLY A 284 -10.58 -5.35 -16.48
CA GLY A 284 -10.46 -4.10 -15.74
C GLY A 284 -11.57 -3.92 -14.72
N ILE A 285 -12.76 -4.50 -14.93
CA ILE A 285 -13.88 -4.45 -13.97
C ILE A 285 -13.44 -5.00 -12.61
N THR A 286 -12.85 -6.20 -12.60
CA THR A 286 -12.38 -6.84 -11.37
C THR A 286 -11.27 -6.03 -10.72
N LEU A 287 -10.33 -5.50 -11.51
CA LEU A 287 -9.23 -4.70 -10.97
C LEU A 287 -9.72 -3.37 -10.36
N ALA A 288 -10.63 -2.67 -11.03
CA ALA A 288 -11.21 -1.43 -10.52
C ALA A 288 -12.03 -1.68 -9.24
N ALA A 289 -12.81 -2.77 -9.19
CA ALA A 289 -13.55 -3.14 -8.00
C ALA A 289 -12.62 -3.48 -6.81
N LEU A 290 -11.57 -4.28 -7.04
CA LEU A 290 -10.59 -4.62 -5.99
C LEU A 290 -9.79 -3.40 -5.52
N ALA A 291 -9.41 -2.51 -6.43
CA ALA A 291 -8.73 -1.27 -6.08
C ALA A 291 -9.64 -0.35 -5.24
N CYS A 292 -10.90 -0.18 -5.66
CA CYS A 292 -11.89 0.63 -4.98
C CYS A 292 -12.15 0.12 -3.55
N GLU A 293 -12.43 -1.19 -3.42
CA GLU A 293 -12.67 -1.82 -2.12
C GLU A 293 -11.41 -1.79 -1.25
N GLY A 294 -10.24 -2.09 -1.82
CA GLY A 294 -8.98 -2.10 -1.08
C GLY A 294 -8.55 -0.71 -0.61
N LEU A 295 -8.77 0.34 -1.39
CA LEU A 295 -8.48 1.72 -0.97
C LEU A 295 -9.33 2.13 0.23
N ASN A 296 -10.61 1.75 0.25
CA ASN A 296 -11.48 2.01 1.38
C ASN A 296 -11.08 1.16 2.60
N ASP A 297 -10.98 -0.16 2.44
CA ASP A 297 -10.68 -1.10 3.52
C ASP A 297 -9.30 -0.87 4.15
N LEU A 298 -8.28 -0.60 3.34
CA LEU A 298 -6.90 -0.55 3.80
C LEU A 298 -6.42 0.86 4.14
N TYR A 299 -6.97 1.90 3.51
CA TYR A 299 -6.47 3.27 3.62
C TYR A 299 -7.55 4.28 4.01
N GLY A 300 -8.82 3.87 4.12
CA GLY A 300 -9.93 4.80 4.34
C GLY A 300 -10.15 5.77 3.17
N ILE A 301 -9.63 5.43 1.99
CA ILE A 301 -9.76 6.24 0.78
C ILE A 301 -11.00 5.74 0.03
N ASN A 302 -12.15 6.34 0.36
CA ASN A 302 -13.42 5.97 -0.23
C ASN A 302 -13.57 6.59 -1.64
N LYS A 303 -13.54 5.74 -2.67
CA LYS A 303 -13.72 6.12 -4.08
C LYS A 303 -14.90 5.34 -4.66
N ARG A 304 -15.34 5.71 -5.86
CA ARG A 304 -16.30 4.92 -6.64
C ARG A 304 -15.59 4.26 -7.82
N TYR A 305 -16.19 3.24 -8.43
CA TYR A 305 -15.65 2.65 -9.66
C TYR A 305 -16.67 2.67 -10.80
N LEU A 306 -16.15 2.69 -12.01
CA LEU A 306 -16.87 2.72 -13.29
C LEU A 306 -16.33 1.62 -14.20
N TYR A 307 -17.16 1.17 -15.14
CA TYR A 307 -16.69 0.31 -16.23
C TYR A 307 -17.58 0.42 -17.47
N ASP A 308 -17.01 0.18 -18.65
CA ASP A 308 -17.78 0.16 -19.90
C ASP A 308 -18.52 -1.17 -20.09
N ARG A 309 -19.66 -1.11 -20.78
CA ARG A 309 -20.35 -2.27 -21.33
C ARG A 309 -19.83 -2.54 -22.74
N LYS A 310 -19.71 -3.81 -23.11
CA LYS A 310 -19.40 -4.18 -24.50
C LYS A 310 -20.54 -3.84 -25.46
N GLU A 311 -21.77 -3.96 -24.99
CA GLU A 311 -22.98 -3.63 -25.75
C GLU A 311 -23.80 -2.58 -25.01
N GLU A 312 -24.35 -1.62 -25.75
CA GLU A 312 -25.21 -0.57 -25.19
C GLU A 312 -26.56 -1.16 -24.78
N LYS A 313 -27.06 -0.80 -23.58
CA LYS A 313 -28.44 -1.19 -23.21
C LYS A 313 -29.46 -0.32 -23.93
N THR A 314 -30.53 -0.95 -24.43
CA THR A 314 -31.66 -0.26 -25.08
C THR A 314 -32.62 0.42 -24.10
N TYR A 315 -32.43 0.25 -22.78
CA TYR A 315 -33.28 0.79 -21.71
C TYR A 315 -32.43 1.31 -20.53
N GLY A 316 -32.76 2.50 -20.01
CA GLY A 316 -32.07 3.21 -18.93
C GLY A 316 -32.30 4.74 -18.97
N ASP A 317 -32.34 5.40 -17.80
CA ASP A 317 -32.76 6.79 -17.59
C ASP A 317 -31.82 7.86 -18.16
N VAL A 318 -30.50 7.58 -18.21
CA VAL A 318 -29.48 8.52 -18.73
C VAL A 318 -28.69 7.84 -19.87
N SER A 319 -28.38 8.59 -20.93
CA SER A 319 -27.68 8.06 -22.13
C SER A 319 -26.32 7.42 -21.80
N ALA A 320 -25.59 7.96 -20.83
CA ALA A 320 -24.28 7.46 -20.41
C ALA A 320 -24.37 6.12 -19.64
N ASP A 321 -25.41 5.89 -18.83
CA ASP A 321 -25.59 4.64 -18.04
C ASP A 321 -25.80 3.40 -18.92
N ARG A 322 -26.26 3.62 -20.15
CA ARG A 322 -26.42 2.57 -21.15
C ARG A 322 -25.08 1.98 -21.59
N ILE A 323 -23.98 2.71 -21.37
CA ILE A 323 -22.64 2.43 -21.88
C ILE A 323 -21.66 2.25 -20.73
N ILE A 324 -21.78 3.04 -19.66
CA ILE A 324 -20.89 3.01 -18.51
C ILE A 324 -21.71 2.75 -17.25
N VAL A 325 -21.31 1.73 -16.49
CA VAL A 325 -21.96 1.45 -15.20
C VAL A 325 -21.42 2.39 -14.14
N GLY A 326 -22.33 2.98 -13.37
CA GLY A 326 -22.04 3.96 -12.32
C GLY A 326 -22.01 5.41 -12.81
N ALA A 327 -22.32 5.67 -14.08
CA ALA A 327 -22.29 7.01 -14.66
C ALA A 327 -23.34 7.95 -14.04
N ASN A 328 -24.47 7.44 -13.55
CA ASN A 328 -25.45 8.19 -12.76
C ASN A 328 -24.88 8.87 -11.49
N HIS A 329 -23.79 8.35 -10.93
CA HIS A 329 -23.12 8.96 -9.78
C HIS A 329 -22.07 10.00 -10.19
N PHE A 330 -21.74 10.08 -11.48
CA PHE A 330 -20.72 10.97 -12.00
C PHE A 330 -21.26 12.39 -12.17
N LYS A 331 -20.45 13.38 -11.82
CA LYS A 331 -20.72 14.81 -12.01
C LYS A 331 -19.63 15.42 -12.88
N ALA A 332 -20.01 16.38 -13.70
CA ALA A 332 -19.06 17.11 -14.55
C ALA A 332 -17.90 17.71 -13.71
N GLY A 333 -16.69 17.55 -14.22
CA GLY A 333 -15.43 17.98 -13.63
C GLY A 333 -14.74 16.92 -12.76
N GLN A 334 -15.40 15.79 -12.47
CA GLN A 334 -14.80 14.76 -11.62
C GLN A 334 -13.66 14.00 -12.32
N LYS A 335 -12.75 13.52 -11.48
CA LYS A 335 -11.48 12.94 -11.89
C LYS A 335 -11.53 11.41 -11.90
N VAL A 336 -10.92 10.82 -12.92
CA VAL A 336 -10.95 9.39 -13.19
C VAL A 336 -9.53 8.83 -13.24
N LEU A 337 -9.26 7.83 -12.42
CA LEU A 337 -8.08 6.97 -12.52
C LEU A 337 -8.42 5.74 -13.37
N LEU A 338 -7.60 5.43 -14.36
CA LEU A 338 -7.76 4.21 -15.16
C LEU A 338 -6.97 3.06 -14.55
N ILE A 339 -7.53 1.85 -14.55
CA ILE A 339 -6.82 0.64 -14.14
C ILE A 339 -6.97 -0.46 -15.18
N ASP A 340 -5.86 -1.15 -15.49
CA ASP A 340 -5.87 -2.28 -16.42
C ASP A 340 -4.77 -3.33 -16.14
N ASP A 341 -4.90 -4.52 -16.74
CA ASP A 341 -3.98 -5.64 -16.54
C ASP A 341 -2.61 -5.40 -17.20
N VAL A 342 -2.63 -5.21 -18.51
CA VAL A 342 -1.46 -4.92 -19.35
C VAL A 342 -1.85 -3.90 -20.41
N ALA A 343 -0.96 -2.97 -20.75
CA ALA A 343 -1.21 -2.07 -21.87
C ALA A 343 -1.12 -2.84 -23.20
N THR A 344 -2.16 -2.73 -24.02
CA THR A 344 -2.17 -3.24 -25.39
C THR A 344 -2.84 -2.23 -26.31
N THR A 345 -2.37 -2.09 -27.54
CA THR A 345 -3.02 -1.24 -28.54
C THR A 345 -4.08 -1.94 -29.37
N GLY A 346 -4.50 -3.14 -28.97
CA GLY A 346 -5.73 -3.72 -29.50
C GLY A 346 -6.90 -2.77 -29.28
N GLY A 347 -7.77 -2.65 -30.29
CA GLY A 347 -8.84 -1.64 -30.34
C GLY A 347 -9.65 -1.53 -29.04
N THR A 348 -9.85 -2.63 -28.32
CA THR A 348 -10.69 -2.67 -27.11
C THR A 348 -10.29 -1.72 -25.97
N LYS A 349 -9.02 -1.30 -25.86
CA LYS A 349 -8.59 -0.36 -24.79
C LYS A 349 -8.72 1.10 -25.24
N VAL A 350 -8.43 1.38 -26.52
CA VAL A 350 -8.72 2.69 -27.14
C VAL A 350 -10.23 2.93 -27.14
N ASP A 351 -11.04 1.92 -27.50
CA ASP A 351 -12.51 1.98 -27.44
C ASP A 351 -13.01 2.32 -26.03
N ALA A 352 -12.38 1.79 -24.98
CA ALA A 352 -12.77 2.08 -23.60
C ALA A 352 -12.49 3.54 -23.22
N LEU A 353 -11.35 4.09 -23.67
CA LEU A 353 -11.01 5.50 -23.51
C LEU A 353 -11.93 6.41 -24.34
N GLU A 354 -12.33 5.99 -25.53
CA GLU A 354 -13.31 6.71 -26.34
C GLU A 354 -14.71 6.69 -25.71
N LYS A 355 -15.12 5.56 -25.11
CA LYS A 355 -16.39 5.48 -24.37
C LYS A 355 -16.38 6.39 -23.14
N LEU A 356 -15.25 6.55 -22.47
CA LEU A 356 -15.10 7.52 -21.38
C LEU A 356 -15.38 8.96 -21.83
N LYS A 357 -15.11 9.31 -23.10
CA LYS A 357 -15.51 10.61 -23.66
C LYS A 357 -17.01 10.86 -23.70
N ARG A 358 -17.83 9.83 -23.48
CA ARG A 358 -19.29 9.95 -23.36
C ARG A 358 -19.75 10.27 -21.93
N LEU A 359 -18.87 10.22 -20.93
CA LEU A 359 -19.14 10.88 -19.65
C LEU A 359 -19.11 12.39 -19.87
N ASP A 360 -19.95 13.12 -19.14
CA ASP A 360 -19.85 14.57 -19.03
C ASP A 360 -18.41 14.98 -18.69
N SER A 361 -18.01 16.21 -19.05
CA SER A 361 -16.66 16.77 -18.88
C SER A 361 -15.86 16.08 -17.76
N HIS A 362 -14.94 15.18 -18.09
CA HIS A 362 -14.20 14.38 -17.12
C HIS A 362 -12.70 14.65 -17.27
N ILE A 363 -11.94 14.39 -16.20
CA ILE A 363 -10.48 14.57 -16.19
C ILE A 363 -9.84 13.22 -15.90
N VAL A 364 -9.00 12.72 -16.80
CA VAL A 364 -8.22 11.51 -16.55
C VAL A 364 -6.91 11.88 -15.87
N VAL A 365 -6.72 11.44 -14.62
CA VAL A 365 -5.52 11.81 -13.82
C VAL A 365 -4.34 10.87 -14.02
N GLY A 366 -4.60 9.66 -14.52
CA GLY A 366 -3.56 8.64 -14.63
C GLY A 366 -4.07 7.31 -15.15
N LEU A 367 -3.12 6.45 -15.52
CA LEU A 367 -3.34 5.04 -15.86
C LEU A 367 -2.44 4.16 -15.00
N VAL A 368 -3.02 3.28 -14.19
CA VAL A 368 -2.28 2.27 -13.41
C VAL A 368 -2.41 0.91 -14.07
N LEU A 369 -1.28 0.35 -14.47
CA LEU A 369 -1.18 -0.99 -15.04
C LEU A 369 -0.70 -1.97 -13.98
N VAL A 370 -1.25 -3.18 -13.99
CA VAL A 370 -0.73 -4.26 -13.15
C VAL A 370 0.66 -4.67 -13.64
N VAL A 371 0.83 -4.90 -14.95
CA VAL A 371 2.14 -5.18 -15.56
C VAL A 371 2.38 -4.33 -16.82
N ASN A 372 3.54 -3.67 -16.87
CA ASN A 372 4.05 -3.04 -18.09
C ASN A 372 5.12 -3.93 -18.76
N ARG A 373 4.80 -4.47 -19.93
CA ARG A 373 5.72 -5.33 -20.69
C ARG A 373 6.91 -4.57 -21.27
N GLN A 374 6.84 -3.25 -21.36
CA GLN A 374 7.88 -2.40 -21.95
C GLN A 374 8.29 -2.88 -23.36
N GLU A 375 7.30 -3.29 -24.14
CA GLU A 375 7.45 -3.74 -25.53
C GLU A 375 6.84 -2.73 -26.50
N LYS A 376 7.49 -2.57 -27.65
CA LYS A 376 7.00 -1.82 -28.81
C LYS A 376 5.76 -2.48 -29.40
N MET A 377 4.87 -1.66 -29.96
CA MET A 377 3.68 -2.13 -30.68
C MET A 377 4.04 -2.91 -31.95
N GLY A 378 3.02 -3.54 -32.54
CA GLY A 378 3.14 -4.32 -33.77
C GLY A 378 3.39 -5.81 -33.54
N ASP A 379 3.86 -6.49 -34.58
CA ASP A 379 4.02 -7.94 -34.64
C ASP A 379 5.46 -8.35 -34.96
N THR A 380 5.68 -9.53 -35.53
CA THR A 380 6.99 -10.03 -35.96
C THR A 380 7.51 -9.37 -37.24
N GLU A 381 6.62 -8.87 -38.08
CA GLU A 381 6.93 -8.28 -39.39
C GLU A 381 7.06 -6.75 -39.30
N LYS A 382 6.12 -6.11 -38.60
CA LYS A 382 6.07 -4.66 -38.41
C LYS A 382 6.20 -4.31 -36.95
N VAL A 383 7.39 -3.87 -36.54
CA VAL A 383 7.66 -3.34 -35.20
C VAL A 383 7.58 -1.83 -35.24
N GLU A 384 6.70 -1.25 -34.42
CA GLU A 384 6.56 0.20 -34.34
C GLU A 384 7.62 0.82 -33.42
N GLN A 385 7.74 2.15 -33.45
CA GLN A 385 8.71 2.85 -32.59
C GLN A 385 8.23 2.98 -31.14
N ARG A 386 6.93 3.17 -30.93
CA ARG A 386 6.32 3.42 -29.62
C ARG A 386 5.80 2.12 -29.00
N SER A 387 5.84 2.04 -27.67
CA SER A 387 5.08 1.05 -26.90
C SER A 387 3.61 1.44 -26.77
N ALA A 388 2.77 0.50 -26.37
CA ALA A 388 1.36 0.77 -26.08
C ALA A 388 1.18 1.81 -24.97
N VAL A 389 2.06 1.80 -23.98
CA VAL A 389 2.06 2.79 -22.90
C VAL A 389 2.38 4.18 -23.44
N GLN A 390 3.49 4.32 -24.19
CA GLN A 390 3.88 5.60 -24.79
C GLN A 390 2.78 6.17 -25.71
N PHE A 391 2.15 5.31 -26.53
CA PHE A 391 1.02 5.72 -27.35
C PHE A 391 -0.12 6.31 -26.51
N ILE A 392 -0.55 5.62 -25.45
CA ILE A 392 -1.64 6.12 -24.58
C ILE A 392 -1.24 7.43 -23.90
N GLN A 393 -0.01 7.56 -23.44
CA GLN A 393 0.46 8.79 -22.80
C GLN A 393 0.43 9.99 -23.76
N ASP A 394 0.90 9.79 -24.99
CA ASP A 394 0.94 10.86 -26.01
C ASP A 394 -0.47 11.26 -26.47
N GLU A 395 -1.30 10.28 -26.83
CA GLU A 395 -2.61 10.53 -27.44
C GLU A 395 -3.65 11.08 -26.46
N PHE A 396 -3.53 10.72 -25.17
CA PHE A 396 -4.51 11.09 -24.15
C PHE A 396 -3.97 12.09 -23.11
N ASN A 397 -2.67 12.45 -23.19
CA ASN A 397 -1.99 13.32 -22.22
C ASN A 397 -2.16 12.80 -20.77
N VAL A 398 -2.01 11.49 -20.58
CA VAL A 398 -2.18 10.80 -19.30
C VAL A 398 -0.83 10.24 -18.84
N LYS A 399 -0.51 10.39 -17.55
CA LYS A 399 0.67 9.72 -16.97
C LYS A 399 0.34 8.25 -16.68
N ALA A 400 1.20 7.34 -17.15
CA ALA A 400 1.04 5.91 -16.92
C ALA A 400 2.01 5.40 -15.85
N PHE A 401 1.51 4.50 -15.01
CA PHE A 401 2.20 3.86 -13.90
C PHE A 401 2.05 2.35 -14.03
N SER A 402 2.98 1.60 -13.45
CA SER A 402 2.88 0.14 -13.41
C SER A 402 3.42 -0.44 -12.12
N ILE A 403 2.68 -1.36 -11.51
CA ILE A 403 3.12 -2.06 -10.30
C ILE A 403 4.41 -2.83 -10.59
N LEU A 404 4.46 -3.53 -11.72
CA LEU A 404 5.62 -4.31 -12.14
C LEU A 404 5.91 -4.05 -13.62
N ASP A 405 7.18 -3.97 -13.98
CA ASP A 405 7.60 -3.83 -15.37
C ASP A 405 8.61 -4.92 -15.79
N ALA A 406 8.77 -5.12 -17.10
CA ALA A 406 9.60 -6.21 -17.62
C ALA A 406 11.08 -6.06 -17.25
N LYS A 407 11.61 -4.83 -17.18
CA LYS A 407 12.98 -4.60 -16.71
C LYS A 407 13.17 -5.03 -15.26
N THR A 408 12.22 -4.70 -14.40
CA THR A 408 12.22 -5.11 -12.99
C THR A 408 12.10 -6.62 -12.86
N ILE A 409 11.22 -7.26 -13.65
CA ILE A 409 11.09 -8.72 -13.70
C ILE A 409 12.44 -9.36 -14.07
N TYR A 410 13.02 -8.94 -15.20
CA TYR A 410 14.31 -9.47 -15.67
C TYR A 410 15.39 -9.31 -14.60
N ASN A 411 15.56 -8.09 -14.05
CA ASN A 411 16.55 -7.84 -13.01
C ASN A 411 16.36 -8.69 -11.74
N SER A 412 15.13 -9.10 -11.44
CA SER A 412 14.83 -9.89 -10.24
C SER A 412 15.11 -11.39 -10.43
N VAL A 413 15.18 -11.88 -11.68
CA VAL A 413 15.31 -13.32 -11.97
C VAL A 413 16.58 -13.67 -12.75
N LYS A 414 17.28 -12.67 -13.33
CA LYS A 414 18.40 -12.88 -14.26
C LYS A 414 19.52 -13.78 -13.74
N ASP A 415 19.76 -13.78 -12.43
CA ASP A 415 20.85 -14.55 -11.82
C ASP A 415 20.50 -16.06 -11.72
N ASP A 416 19.21 -16.39 -11.79
CA ASP A 416 18.68 -17.75 -11.75
C ASP A 416 18.32 -18.29 -13.15
N LEU A 417 18.46 -17.48 -14.20
CA LEU A 417 18.13 -17.88 -15.57
C LEU A 417 19.20 -18.80 -16.18
N PRO A 418 18.80 -19.79 -17.01
CA PRO A 418 19.71 -20.42 -17.95
C PRO A 418 20.41 -19.36 -18.81
N ARG A 419 21.72 -19.52 -19.03
CA ARG A 419 22.54 -18.50 -19.73
C ARG A 419 22.01 -18.16 -21.13
N ASP A 420 21.52 -19.17 -21.85
CA ASP A 420 20.96 -19.02 -23.19
C ASP A 420 19.63 -18.24 -23.15
N VAL A 421 18.75 -18.53 -22.18
CA VAL A 421 17.49 -17.80 -21.97
C VAL A 421 17.77 -16.36 -21.58
N GLY A 422 18.72 -16.11 -20.68
CA GLY A 422 19.12 -14.77 -20.26
C GLY A 422 19.64 -13.92 -21.42
N GLN A 423 20.48 -14.50 -22.28
CA GLN A 423 20.98 -13.83 -23.48
C GLN A 423 19.84 -13.58 -24.49
N TYR A 424 18.98 -14.57 -24.74
CA TYR A 424 17.83 -14.42 -25.62
C TYR A 424 16.90 -13.31 -25.14
N TRP A 425 16.71 -13.15 -23.83
CA TRP A 425 15.88 -12.08 -23.27
C TRP A 425 16.43 -10.68 -23.55
N ILE A 426 17.75 -10.50 -23.44
CA ILE A 426 18.41 -9.24 -23.83
C ILE A 426 18.22 -8.96 -25.32
N ASP A 427 18.39 -9.98 -26.17
CA ASP A 427 18.26 -9.85 -27.62
C ASP A 427 16.80 -9.56 -28.03
N TYR A 428 15.84 -10.20 -27.36
CA TYR A 428 14.41 -9.95 -27.50
C TYR A 428 14.09 -8.48 -27.21
N PHE A 429 14.61 -7.91 -26.11
CA PHE A 429 14.39 -6.50 -25.77
C PHE A 429 15.16 -5.52 -26.66
N THR A 430 16.28 -5.93 -27.24
CA THR A 430 16.97 -5.13 -28.26
C THR A 430 16.10 -4.96 -29.50
N ARG A 431 15.35 -6.00 -29.88
CA ARG A 431 14.46 -5.97 -31.05
C ARG A 431 13.09 -5.37 -30.75
N TYR A 432 12.46 -5.77 -29.66
CA TYR A 432 11.05 -5.47 -29.37
C TYR A 432 10.84 -4.61 -28.13
N GLY A 433 11.87 -4.36 -27.33
CA GLY A 433 11.77 -3.55 -26.11
C GLY A 433 11.64 -2.06 -26.43
N SER A 434 10.87 -1.35 -25.59
CA SER A 434 10.88 0.11 -25.52
C SER A 434 11.91 0.66 -24.53
N VAL A 435 12.63 -0.24 -23.85
CA VAL A 435 13.71 0.05 -22.90
C VAL A 435 14.87 -0.91 -23.13
N ASN A 436 16.05 -0.52 -22.65
CA ASN A 436 17.22 -1.40 -22.62
C ASN A 436 17.30 -2.16 -21.28
N LEU A 437 17.60 -3.46 -21.37
CA LEU A 437 17.82 -4.33 -20.21
C LEU A 437 19.28 -4.37 -19.74
N ARG A 438 20.23 -3.90 -20.55
CA ARG A 438 21.66 -3.77 -20.17
C ARG A 438 21.89 -2.60 -19.22
#